data_AF-A0A2H2ZPH7-F1
#
_entry.id   AF-A0A2H2ZPH7-F1
#
_cell.length_a   1.000
_cell.length_b   1.000
_cell.length_c   1.000
_cell.angle_alpha   90.00
_cell.angle_beta   90.00
_cell.angle_gamma   90.00
#
_symmetry.space_group_name_H-M   'P 1'
#
loop_
_entity.id
_entity.type
_entity.pdbx_description
1 polymer ?
#
loop_
_entity_poly.entity_id
_entity_poly.type
_entity_poly.pdbx_seq_one_letter_code
_entity_poly.pdbx_strand_id
1 'polypeptide(L)'
;MAGRDAAEQQGVQRAYSPPGLEVSTNAEVEQGLEVFHGDDGLQVVNLGLDGIGGESKSEAQIKEPERKPARKKLWLIIAGVVSLLVIVAAIVGGVVASRHRYTSSPSASSTPSASPTPSKPSSSPNAAHERSGIGVTGWWTGSSKFNIRLIYQGQDGNLRIMGYHSGDGNWSTLATLKDTKAKQGTPIAASCFNVPVFYFTPVTSSNNYMQVEIFYLNDQDEIQEWVFREQQDVTSSSAQTHNGSGIISSKGWKAGTNSRLASYWPSVIYQDSDNLMQEAYCANLTWNQEKVGLKCHEGSAFAEIPYGVDTAGSGGERIIYQRDDQKLLVAERANLTDELSTDAPPFAIPANAPMGAFTVPRDSNAPHGAMNTYIIWQDDTGALQMTWVDDSTGWRTSSTPASLGRPDNGTDISCLTPTIWSVTSLQSDYGMARCYCLVDGHIREVHYDGSNWSVIGNVQLD
;
A
#
# COMPACT_ATOMS: atom_id res chain seq x y z
N MET A 1 36.81 28.84 -91.11
CA MET A 1 35.61 28.83 -90.23
C MET A 1 35.78 27.71 -89.23
N ALA A 2 35.91 28.06 -87.96
CA ALA A 2 35.75 27.26 -86.73
C ALA A 2 36.70 27.85 -85.68
N GLY A 3 36.17 28.78 -84.91
CA GLY A 3 36.74 29.25 -83.65
C GLY A 3 36.14 28.49 -82.48
N ARG A 4 36.88 28.54 -81.38
CA ARG A 4 36.54 28.09 -80.02
C ARG A 4 35.22 28.71 -79.53
N ASP A 5 34.48 28.01 -78.67
CA ASP A 5 34.47 28.27 -77.23
C ASP A 5 33.47 27.36 -76.49
N ALA A 6 33.69 27.29 -75.18
CA ALA A 6 33.06 26.42 -74.20
C ALA A 6 31.52 26.55 -74.09
N ALA A 7 30.88 25.47 -73.66
CA ALA A 7 29.56 25.52 -73.05
C ALA A 7 29.48 24.53 -71.87
N GLU A 8 29.25 25.16 -70.72
CA GLU A 8 28.84 24.69 -69.41
C GLU A 8 27.49 23.95 -69.48
N GLN A 9 27.36 22.79 -68.85
CA GLN A 9 26.05 22.15 -68.61
C GLN A 9 25.86 21.90 -67.11
N GLN A 10 24.91 22.66 -66.56
CA GLN A 10 24.33 22.53 -65.22
C GLN A 10 23.47 21.27 -65.14
N GLY A 11 23.80 20.38 -64.21
CA GLY A 11 22.96 19.26 -63.79
C GLY A 11 22.06 19.66 -62.62
N VAL A 12 20.75 19.71 -62.87
CA VAL A 12 19.71 19.96 -61.87
C VAL A 12 19.54 18.73 -60.97
N GLN A 13 19.94 18.81 -59.69
CA GLN A 13 19.50 17.86 -58.67
C GLN A 13 18.20 18.36 -58.03
N ARG A 14 17.09 17.62 -58.25
CA ARG A 14 15.84 17.77 -57.51
C ARG A 14 15.98 17.08 -56.16
N ALA A 15 15.95 17.86 -55.08
CA ALA A 15 15.71 17.36 -53.73
C ALA A 15 14.25 16.88 -53.61
N TYR A 16 14.08 15.67 -53.09
CA TYR A 16 12.80 15.14 -52.64
C TYR A 16 12.81 15.25 -51.11
N SER A 17 12.03 16.18 -50.55
CA SER A 17 11.80 16.31 -49.11
C SER A 17 10.54 15.53 -48.72
N PRO A 18 10.61 14.54 -47.82
CA PRO A 18 9.42 14.05 -47.12
C PRO A 18 9.01 15.01 -45.98
N PRO A 19 7.71 15.11 -45.67
CA PRO A 19 7.19 16.06 -44.68
C PRO A 19 7.40 15.60 -43.23
N GLY A 20 7.84 16.55 -42.40
CA GLY A 20 7.34 16.75 -41.04
C GLY A 20 7.77 15.73 -39.97
N LEU A 21 9.05 15.68 -39.64
CA LEU A 21 9.48 15.29 -38.29
C LEU A 21 9.31 16.52 -37.39
N GLU A 22 8.27 16.57 -36.56
CA GLU A 22 8.23 17.53 -35.46
C GLU A 22 9.24 17.08 -34.41
N VAL A 23 10.39 17.75 -34.45
CA VAL A 23 11.41 17.73 -33.40
C VAL A 23 10.78 18.41 -32.19
N SER A 24 10.25 17.62 -31.27
CA SER A 24 10.01 18.08 -29.91
C SER A 24 11.38 18.44 -29.31
N THR A 25 11.55 19.72 -29.02
CA THR A 25 12.78 20.28 -28.50
C THR A 25 13.10 19.68 -27.14
N ASN A 26 14.17 18.87 -27.10
CA ASN A 26 14.88 18.45 -25.89
C ASN A 26 15.48 19.67 -25.18
N ALA A 27 14.65 20.42 -24.46
CA ALA A 27 15.11 21.55 -23.65
C ALA A 27 14.62 21.52 -22.18
N GLU A 28 13.93 20.46 -21.74
CA GLU A 28 13.46 20.34 -20.35
C GLU A 28 13.84 19.01 -19.66
N VAL A 29 14.78 18.25 -20.24
CA VAL A 29 15.34 17.02 -19.61
C VAL A 29 16.77 17.24 -19.09
N GLU A 30 17.33 18.45 -19.23
CA GLU A 30 18.70 18.79 -18.80
C GLU A 30 18.78 19.69 -17.55
N GLN A 31 17.76 19.68 -16.69
CA GLN A 31 17.88 20.23 -15.33
C GLN A 31 17.56 19.14 -14.31
N GLY A 32 18.58 18.35 -13.99
CA GLY A 32 18.48 17.30 -12.96
C GLY A 32 19.57 16.23 -13.04
N LEU A 33 20.37 16.19 -14.10
CA LEU A 33 21.53 15.31 -14.21
C LEU A 33 22.82 16.12 -14.06
N GLU A 34 23.05 16.68 -12.86
CA GLU A 34 24.44 16.97 -12.50
C GLU A 34 25.14 15.63 -12.27
N VAL A 35 26.17 15.39 -13.07
CA VAL A 35 27.14 14.31 -12.90
C VAL A 35 27.82 14.51 -11.54
N PHE A 36 27.24 13.95 -10.49
CA PHE A 36 27.91 13.84 -9.21
C PHE A 36 28.95 12.72 -9.32
N HIS A 37 30.21 13.13 -9.34
CA HIS A 37 31.31 12.25 -9.01
C HIS A 37 31.00 11.59 -7.67
N GLY A 38 30.94 10.26 -7.68
CA GLY A 38 30.77 9.47 -6.46
C GLY A 38 31.88 9.80 -5.47
N ASP A 39 31.50 10.46 -4.38
CA ASP A 39 32.19 10.25 -3.12
C ASP A 39 31.79 8.85 -2.65
N ASP A 40 32.75 7.93 -2.73
CA ASP A 40 32.73 6.62 -2.07
C ASP A 40 32.72 6.84 -0.54
N GLY A 41 31.55 7.21 -0.04
CA GLY A 41 31.22 7.38 1.38
C GLY A 41 30.52 6.17 1.96
N LEU A 42 30.93 4.96 1.55
CA LEU A 42 30.59 3.73 2.27
C LEU A 42 31.32 3.80 3.62
N GLN A 43 30.64 4.30 4.65
CA GLN A 43 31.04 3.98 6.02
C GLN A 43 30.81 2.49 6.23
N VAL A 44 31.88 1.73 5.99
CA VAL A 44 32.09 0.42 6.58
C VAL A 44 32.01 0.62 8.10
N VAL A 45 30.89 0.20 8.69
CA VAL A 45 30.82 -0.01 10.12
C VAL A 45 31.79 -1.15 10.44
N ASN A 46 33.01 -0.79 10.84
CA ASN A 46 33.98 -1.71 11.42
C ASN A 46 33.42 -2.24 12.75
N LEU A 47 32.67 -3.34 12.71
CA LEU A 47 32.52 -4.23 13.85
C LEU A 47 33.82 -5.00 13.98
N GLY A 48 34.61 -4.61 14.98
CA GLY A 48 35.99 -5.03 15.17
C GLY A 48 36.20 -6.54 15.16
N LEU A 49 37.19 -6.95 14.36
CA LEU A 49 37.80 -8.28 14.40
C LEU A 49 39.28 -8.12 14.04
N ASP A 50 40.08 -7.78 15.05
CA ASP A 50 41.52 -8.00 15.04
C ASP A 50 41.84 -9.10 16.05
N GLY A 51 42.50 -10.16 15.58
CA GLY A 51 43.07 -11.19 16.45
C GLY A 51 43.14 -12.59 15.85
N ILE A 52 43.76 -12.74 14.68
CA ILE A 52 44.22 -14.05 14.19
C ILE A 52 45.42 -14.50 15.03
N GLY A 53 45.27 -15.65 15.69
CA GLY A 53 46.35 -16.49 16.20
C GLY A 53 45.85 -17.94 16.19
N GLY A 54 46.28 -18.71 15.20
CA GLY A 54 45.75 -20.04 14.91
C GLY A 54 46.21 -21.13 15.87
N GLU A 55 45.41 -22.21 15.95
CA GLU A 55 45.87 -23.61 15.81
C GLU A 55 44.69 -24.61 15.91
N SER A 56 44.68 -25.56 14.94
CA SER A 56 44.24 -26.97 14.98
C SER A 56 42.92 -27.44 15.62
N LYS A 57 42.14 -28.14 14.77
CA LYS A 57 41.35 -29.39 15.00
C LYS A 57 40.60 -29.58 16.34
N SER A 58 39.28 -29.75 16.27
CA SER A 58 38.57 -30.99 16.70
C SER A 58 37.06 -30.90 16.49
N GLU A 59 36.44 -32.07 16.57
CA GLU A 59 35.10 -32.49 16.16
C GLU A 59 33.90 -31.81 16.85
N ALA A 60 32.76 -31.98 16.19
CA ALA A 60 31.42 -31.61 16.62
C ALA A 60 31.05 -32.09 18.04
N GLN A 61 30.37 -31.22 18.78
CA GLN A 61 29.47 -31.62 19.86
C GLN A 61 28.32 -30.61 20.01
N ILE A 62 27.10 -31.12 19.82
CA ILE A 62 25.82 -30.46 20.11
C ILE A 62 25.78 -30.18 21.62
N LYS A 63 25.61 -28.91 22.00
CA LYS A 63 25.49 -28.48 23.40
C LYS A 63 24.07 -27.97 23.66
N GLU A 64 23.30 -28.79 24.36
CA GLU A 64 21.97 -28.48 24.86
C GLU A 64 22.06 -27.44 26.00
N PRO A 65 21.20 -26.40 26.06
CA PRO A 65 21.26 -25.41 27.13
C PRO A 65 20.57 -25.90 28.41
N GLU A 66 21.35 -25.91 29.48
CA GLU A 66 20.99 -26.24 30.86
C GLU A 66 19.95 -25.25 31.44
N ARG A 67 18.76 -25.75 31.81
CA ARG A 67 17.71 -24.98 32.49
C ARG A 67 17.99 -24.86 34.00
N LYS A 68 18.21 -23.64 34.49
CA LYS A 68 18.22 -23.33 35.95
C LYS A 68 16.78 -23.21 36.50
N PRO A 69 16.44 -23.81 37.66
CA PRO A 69 15.10 -23.73 38.24
C PRO A 69 14.90 -22.47 39.10
N ALA A 70 14.17 -21.48 38.59
CA ALA A 70 13.79 -20.27 39.33
C ALA A 70 12.53 -20.47 40.19
N ARG A 71 12.57 -21.36 41.19
CA ARG A 71 11.45 -21.58 42.14
C ARG A 71 11.48 -20.62 43.33
N LYS A 72 11.36 -19.30 43.10
CA LYS A 72 11.04 -18.33 44.19
C LYS A 72 10.16 -17.14 43.78
N LYS A 73 9.79 -16.98 42.50
CA LYS A 73 8.97 -15.85 42.03
C LYS A 73 7.47 -16.15 41.90
N LEU A 74 7.03 -17.40 42.10
CA LEU A 74 5.62 -17.79 41.94
C LEU A 74 4.72 -17.31 43.08
N TRP A 75 5.26 -17.14 44.29
CA TRP A 75 4.46 -16.75 45.47
C TRP A 75 3.98 -15.30 45.43
N LEU A 76 4.71 -14.40 44.76
CA LEU A 76 4.30 -12.99 44.61
C LEU A 76 3.15 -12.83 43.60
N ILE A 77 3.06 -13.71 42.61
CA ILE A 77 1.99 -13.70 41.60
C ILE A 77 0.66 -14.10 42.24
N ILE A 78 0.67 -15.11 43.11
CA ILE A 78 -0.55 -15.59 43.79
C ILE A 78 -1.11 -14.53 44.74
N ALA A 79 -0.26 -13.81 45.47
CA ALA A 79 -0.70 -12.72 46.37
C ALA A 79 -1.34 -11.54 45.60
N GLY A 80 -0.83 -11.21 44.40
CA GLY A 80 -1.38 -10.15 43.56
C GLY A 80 -2.78 -10.47 43.02
N VAL A 81 -3.01 -11.72 42.59
CA VAL A 81 -4.31 -12.15 42.03
C VAL A 81 -5.41 -12.13 43.09
N VAL A 82 -5.11 -12.52 44.33
CA VAL A 82 -6.09 -12.47 45.43
C VAL A 82 -6.46 -11.02 45.78
N SER A 83 -5.49 -10.10 45.78
CA SER A 83 -5.75 -8.68 46.04
C SER A 83 -6.61 -8.04 44.93
N LEU A 84 -6.40 -8.43 43.66
CA LEU A 84 -7.18 -7.91 42.54
C LEU A 84 -8.64 -8.37 42.60
N LEU A 85 -8.90 -9.63 42.99
CA LEU A 85 -10.26 -10.16 43.11
C LEU A 85 -11.07 -9.46 44.21
N VAL A 86 -10.43 -9.05 45.31
CA VAL A 86 -11.10 -8.28 46.39
C VAL A 86 -11.51 -6.88 45.89
N ILE A 87 -10.68 -6.25 45.06
CA ILE A 87 -10.98 -4.93 44.48
C ILE A 87 -12.14 -5.01 43.49
N VAL A 88 -12.18 -6.04 42.64
CA VAL A 88 -13.29 -6.23 41.68
C VAL A 88 -14.61 -6.54 42.41
N ALA A 89 -14.56 -7.32 43.49
CA ALA A 89 -15.76 -7.58 44.32
C ALA A 89 -16.31 -6.31 45.00
N ALA A 90 -15.46 -5.34 45.34
CA ALA A 90 -15.88 -4.07 45.92
C ALA A 90 -16.52 -3.12 44.90
N ILE A 91 -16.11 -3.19 43.62
CA ILE A 91 -16.62 -2.30 42.55
C ILE A 91 -17.98 -2.77 42.01
N VAL A 92 -18.23 -4.08 41.98
CA VAL A 92 -19.50 -4.62 41.45
C VAL A 92 -20.68 -4.45 42.43
N GLY A 93 -20.43 -4.13 43.70
CA GLY A 93 -21.48 -3.83 44.69
C GLY A 93 -22.12 -2.44 44.58
N GLY A 94 -21.62 -1.55 43.71
CA GLY A 94 -21.95 -0.12 43.72
C GLY A 94 -22.92 0.40 42.67
N VAL A 95 -23.37 -0.39 41.68
CA VAL A 95 -24.18 0.13 40.55
C VAL A 95 -25.52 -0.61 40.42
N VAL A 96 -26.40 -0.43 41.41
CA VAL A 96 -27.85 -0.61 41.25
C VAL A 96 -28.58 0.55 41.92
N ALA A 97 -28.62 1.71 41.25
CA ALA A 97 -29.60 2.79 41.42
C ALA A 97 -29.22 3.86 40.39
N SER A 98 -29.95 4.06 39.29
CA SER A 98 -31.20 4.82 39.35
C SER A 98 -31.84 4.84 37.96
N ARG A 99 -33.14 4.52 37.92
CA ARG A 99 -34.04 4.72 36.78
C ARG A 99 -34.82 6.02 36.99
N HIS A 100 -34.84 6.91 36.00
CA HIS A 100 -35.90 7.90 35.77
C HIS A 100 -36.15 7.96 34.26
N ARG A 101 -37.26 7.42 33.74
CA ARG A 101 -38.60 8.04 33.55
C ARG A 101 -38.56 9.35 32.77
N TYR A 102 -38.87 9.29 31.48
CA TYR A 102 -39.66 10.31 30.80
C TYR A 102 -40.87 9.69 30.11
N THR A 103 -41.99 10.36 30.35
CA THR A 103 -43.37 10.06 30.02
C THR A 103 -43.69 10.31 28.55
N SER A 104 -44.56 9.45 28.05
CA SER A 104 -45.18 9.35 26.74
C SER A 104 -46.16 10.47 26.37
N SER A 105 -46.32 10.72 25.06
CA SER A 105 -47.60 10.98 24.38
C SER A 105 -47.50 10.74 22.86
N PRO A 106 -48.61 10.46 22.15
CA PRO A 106 -48.64 9.33 21.21
C PRO A 106 -48.95 9.66 19.73
N SER A 107 -48.73 8.63 18.90
CA SER A 107 -49.40 8.28 17.64
C SER A 107 -49.13 9.12 16.38
N ALA A 108 -48.36 8.52 15.47
CA ALA A 108 -48.72 8.42 14.06
C ALA A 108 -48.20 7.07 13.52
N SER A 109 -49.10 6.24 13.02
CA SER A 109 -48.78 4.94 12.44
C SER A 109 -48.16 5.15 11.06
N SER A 110 -46.96 4.62 10.82
CA SER A 110 -46.41 4.47 9.47
C SER A 110 -46.17 2.99 9.18
N THR A 111 -46.90 2.52 8.19
CA THR A 111 -46.76 1.27 7.45
C THR A 111 -45.30 1.04 7.03
N PRO A 112 -44.78 -0.21 7.03
CA PRO A 112 -43.42 -0.47 6.57
C PRO A 112 -43.34 -0.22 5.06
N SER A 113 -42.66 0.86 4.66
CA SER A 113 -42.33 1.12 3.26
C SER A 113 -41.20 0.20 2.82
N ALA A 114 -41.35 -0.28 1.59
CA ALA A 114 -40.57 -1.33 0.96
C ALA A 114 -39.05 -1.13 1.02
N SER A 115 -38.36 -2.28 1.07
CA SER A 115 -36.94 -2.46 0.81
C SER A 115 -36.49 -1.61 -0.40
N PRO A 116 -35.39 -0.83 -0.30
CA PRO A 116 -34.91 -0.07 -1.44
C PRO A 116 -34.38 -1.05 -2.50
N THR A 117 -35.03 -1.02 -3.66
CA THR A 117 -34.52 -1.61 -4.90
C THR A 117 -33.09 -1.12 -5.16
N PRO A 118 -32.15 -1.97 -5.59
CA PRO A 118 -30.78 -1.54 -5.90
C PRO A 118 -30.83 -0.39 -6.91
N SER A 119 -30.31 0.76 -6.53
CA SER A 119 -30.13 1.88 -7.45
C SER A 119 -29.23 1.41 -8.57
N LYS A 120 -29.74 1.47 -9.81
CA LYS A 120 -29.01 1.14 -11.03
C LYS A 120 -27.65 1.86 -11.01
N PRO A 121 -26.53 1.17 -11.33
CA PRO A 121 -25.21 1.80 -11.33
C PRO A 121 -25.25 3.05 -12.21
N SER A 122 -24.69 4.13 -11.67
CA SER A 122 -24.51 5.40 -12.35
C SER A 122 -23.84 5.15 -13.70
N SER A 123 -24.48 5.57 -14.80
CA SER A 123 -23.90 5.51 -16.14
C SER A 123 -22.94 6.68 -16.41
N SER A 124 -22.50 7.40 -15.36
CA SER A 124 -21.51 8.45 -15.50
C SER A 124 -20.17 7.84 -15.91
N PRO A 125 -19.44 8.42 -16.88
CA PRO A 125 -18.08 8.00 -17.21
C PRO A 125 -17.13 7.95 -16.00
N ASN A 126 -17.40 8.80 -15.00
CA ASN A 126 -16.59 8.91 -13.79
C ASN A 126 -17.02 7.95 -12.66
N ALA A 127 -18.13 7.22 -12.83
CA ALA A 127 -18.44 6.15 -11.90
C ALA A 127 -17.32 5.09 -11.96
N ALA A 128 -16.99 4.50 -10.81
CA ALA A 128 -16.05 3.40 -10.78
C ALA A 128 -16.56 2.23 -11.64
N HIS A 129 -15.66 1.60 -12.38
CA HIS A 129 -15.97 0.36 -13.08
C HIS A 129 -16.31 -0.74 -12.07
N GLU A 130 -17.28 -1.60 -12.38
CA GLU A 130 -17.77 -2.67 -11.47
C GLU A 130 -16.69 -3.68 -11.06
N ARG A 131 -15.62 -3.79 -11.86
CA ARG A 131 -14.44 -4.61 -11.59
C ARG A 131 -13.17 -3.78 -11.44
N SER A 132 -13.30 -2.49 -11.13
CA SER A 132 -12.14 -1.64 -10.92
C SER A 132 -11.30 -2.19 -9.78
N GLY A 133 -9.99 -2.36 -10.00
CA GLY A 133 -9.04 -2.36 -8.90
C GLY A 133 -9.10 -1.03 -8.14
N ILE A 134 -8.69 -1.03 -6.88
CA ILE A 134 -8.55 0.20 -6.08
C ILE A 134 -7.13 0.21 -5.52
N GLY A 135 -6.37 1.24 -5.87
CA GLY A 135 -5.09 1.53 -5.23
C GLY A 135 -5.27 2.66 -4.21
N VAL A 136 -4.65 2.56 -3.04
CA VAL A 136 -4.66 3.65 -2.07
C VAL A 136 -3.29 3.84 -1.44
N THR A 137 -2.89 5.09 -1.26
CA THR A 137 -1.68 5.47 -0.54
C THR A 137 -1.90 6.80 0.19
N GLY A 138 -0.97 7.18 1.07
CA GLY A 138 -1.09 8.40 1.84
C GLY A 138 0.10 8.66 2.75
N TRP A 139 0.14 9.87 3.30
CA TRP A 139 1.20 10.31 4.21
C TRP A 139 0.67 11.33 5.20
N TRP A 140 1.38 11.43 6.33
CA TRP A 140 1.19 12.49 7.30
C TRP A 140 1.86 13.78 6.80
N THR A 141 1.16 14.90 6.93
CA THR A 141 1.70 16.25 6.68
C THR A 141 2.02 17.01 7.97
N GLY A 142 1.67 16.42 9.12
CA GLY A 142 1.99 16.89 10.46
C GLY A 142 1.43 15.91 11.49
N SER A 143 1.36 16.32 12.76
CA SER A 143 0.91 15.45 13.86
C SER A 143 -0.58 15.09 13.85
N SER A 144 -1.40 15.77 13.03
CA SER A 144 -2.86 15.57 12.98
C SER A 144 -3.44 15.72 11.57
N LYS A 145 -2.59 16.02 10.58
CA LYS A 145 -3.00 16.22 9.19
C LYS A 145 -2.38 15.18 8.29
N PHE A 146 -3.16 14.71 7.33
CA PHE A 146 -2.73 13.70 6.38
C PHE A 146 -3.38 13.91 5.02
N ASN A 147 -2.77 13.29 4.02
CA ASN A 147 -3.26 13.20 2.66
C ASN A 147 -3.51 11.74 2.31
N ILE A 148 -4.56 11.51 1.52
CA ILE A 148 -4.85 10.20 0.90
C ILE A 148 -4.96 10.41 -0.60
N ARG A 149 -4.44 9.45 -1.35
CA ARG A 149 -4.59 9.34 -2.79
C ARG A 149 -5.23 8.00 -3.09
N LEU A 150 -6.37 8.05 -3.74
CA LEU A 150 -7.13 6.88 -4.14
C LEU A 150 -7.19 6.81 -5.66
N ILE A 151 -6.89 5.64 -6.21
CA ILE A 151 -6.82 5.40 -7.64
C ILE A 151 -7.84 4.33 -8.00
N TYR A 152 -8.62 4.61 -9.04
CA TYR A 152 -9.61 3.67 -9.59
C TYR A 152 -9.70 3.81 -11.10
N GLN A 153 -10.31 2.82 -11.75
CA GLN A 153 -10.67 2.84 -13.17
C GLN A 153 -12.13 3.24 -13.32
N GLY A 154 -12.41 4.25 -14.15
CA GLY A 154 -13.79 4.62 -14.47
C GLY A 154 -14.42 3.74 -15.55
N GLN A 155 -15.71 3.96 -15.83
CA GLN A 155 -16.45 3.21 -16.86
C GLN A 155 -15.91 3.42 -18.28
N ASP A 156 -15.17 4.50 -18.52
CA ASP A 156 -14.49 4.80 -19.79
C ASP A 156 -13.11 4.12 -19.94
N GLY A 157 -12.70 3.32 -18.95
CA GLY A 157 -11.42 2.61 -18.94
C GLY A 157 -10.22 3.45 -18.46
N ASN A 158 -10.38 4.76 -18.31
CA ASN A 158 -9.30 5.63 -17.82
C ASN A 158 -9.11 5.47 -16.31
N LEU A 159 -7.85 5.54 -15.87
CA LEU A 159 -7.53 5.60 -14.45
C LEU A 159 -7.74 7.03 -13.93
N ARG A 160 -8.20 7.18 -12.69
CA ARG A 160 -8.47 8.45 -12.04
C ARG A 160 -7.82 8.47 -10.67
N ILE A 161 -7.30 9.63 -10.29
CA ILE A 161 -6.72 9.87 -8.96
C ILE A 161 -7.64 10.84 -8.22
N MET A 162 -8.12 10.40 -7.06
CA MET A 162 -8.83 11.22 -6.09
C MET A 162 -7.89 11.62 -4.96
N GLY A 163 -8.02 12.86 -4.50
CA GLY A 163 -7.29 13.40 -3.37
C GLY A 163 -8.22 13.65 -2.19
N TYR A 164 -7.76 13.29 -1.00
CA TYR A 164 -8.34 13.73 0.27
C TYR A 164 -7.28 14.45 1.08
N HIS A 165 -7.65 15.59 1.65
CA HIS A 165 -6.85 16.31 2.65
C HIS A 165 -7.65 16.39 3.95
N SER A 166 -7.09 15.89 5.06
CA SER A 166 -7.82 15.85 6.34
C SER A 166 -8.13 17.24 6.92
N GLY A 167 -7.43 18.29 6.47
CA GLY A 167 -7.75 19.67 6.83
C GLY A 167 -9.05 20.20 6.21
N ASP A 168 -9.42 19.71 5.02
CA ASP A 168 -10.61 20.17 4.29
C ASP A 168 -11.77 19.17 4.41
N GLY A 169 -11.46 17.91 4.73
CA GLY A 169 -12.45 16.85 4.99
C GLY A 169 -13.22 16.39 3.75
N ASN A 170 -12.75 16.74 2.54
CA ASN A 170 -13.44 16.46 1.29
C ASN A 170 -12.55 15.72 0.30
N TRP A 171 -13.18 14.87 -0.51
CA TRP A 171 -12.58 14.25 -1.69
C TRP A 171 -12.68 15.20 -2.88
N SER A 172 -11.66 15.21 -3.74
CA SER A 172 -11.68 15.92 -5.02
C SER A 172 -10.90 15.16 -6.10
N THR A 173 -11.30 15.30 -7.36
CA THR A 173 -10.54 14.73 -8.46
C THR A 173 -9.24 15.50 -8.66
N LEU A 174 -8.10 14.80 -8.62
CA LEU A 174 -6.78 15.38 -8.88
C LEU A 174 -6.37 15.23 -10.35
N ALA A 175 -6.60 14.05 -10.93
CA ALA A 175 -6.21 13.77 -12.31
C ALA A 175 -7.05 12.65 -12.93
N THR A 176 -7.22 12.74 -14.25
CA THR A 176 -7.61 11.61 -15.11
C THR A 176 -6.40 11.22 -15.94
N LEU A 177 -5.93 10.00 -15.78
CA LEU A 177 -4.77 9.44 -16.47
C LEU A 177 -5.25 8.90 -17.80
N LYS A 178 -4.93 9.63 -18.87
CA LYS A 178 -5.28 9.25 -20.25
C LYS A 178 -4.14 8.44 -20.86
N ASP A 179 -4.49 7.62 -21.85
CA ASP A 179 -3.52 6.83 -22.63
C ASP A 179 -2.69 5.83 -21.78
N THR A 180 -3.21 5.42 -20.63
CA THR A 180 -2.56 4.43 -19.75
C THR A 180 -2.46 3.05 -20.39
N LYS A 181 -3.34 2.74 -21.36
CA LYS A 181 -3.52 1.40 -21.93
C LYS A 181 -3.82 0.33 -20.86
N ALA A 182 -4.40 0.76 -19.73
CA ALA A 182 -4.85 -0.13 -18.68
C ALA A 182 -5.93 -1.07 -19.22
N LYS A 183 -5.81 -2.38 -18.97
CA LYS A 183 -6.86 -3.33 -19.34
C LYS A 183 -8.14 -3.05 -18.54
N GLN A 184 -9.29 -3.39 -19.11
CA GLN A 184 -10.56 -3.22 -18.40
C GLN A 184 -10.63 -4.15 -17.18
N GLY A 185 -10.96 -3.59 -16.01
CA GLY A 185 -10.92 -4.30 -14.74
C GLY A 185 -9.50 -4.64 -14.27
N THR A 186 -8.51 -3.83 -14.65
CA THR A 186 -7.13 -4.03 -14.18
C THR A 186 -7.06 -4.03 -12.65
N PRO A 187 -6.22 -4.89 -12.02
CA PRO A 187 -5.79 -4.64 -10.65
C PRO A 187 -5.06 -3.30 -10.58
N ILE A 188 -5.13 -2.64 -9.43
CA ILE A 188 -4.45 -1.37 -9.17
C ILE A 188 -3.80 -1.47 -7.80
N ALA A 189 -2.50 -1.21 -7.74
CA ALA A 189 -1.77 -0.98 -6.49
C ALA A 189 -1.19 0.43 -6.50
N ALA A 190 -1.02 1.02 -5.33
CA ALA A 190 -0.38 2.31 -5.21
C ALA A 190 0.45 2.42 -3.95
N SER A 191 1.60 3.08 -4.05
CA SER A 191 2.43 3.45 -2.92
C SER A 191 2.96 4.86 -3.15
N CYS A 192 3.60 5.45 -2.15
CA CYS A 192 4.19 6.78 -2.32
C CYS A 192 5.42 6.96 -1.46
N PHE A 193 6.20 7.98 -1.81
CA PHE A 193 7.36 8.42 -1.07
C PHE A 193 7.61 9.90 -1.31
N ASN A 194 8.31 10.51 -0.37
CA ASN A 194 8.82 11.86 -0.49
C ASN A 194 10.17 11.82 -1.19
N VAL A 195 10.26 12.51 -2.32
CA VAL A 195 11.41 12.47 -3.22
C VAL A 195 12.71 12.82 -2.49
N PRO A 196 12.84 13.98 -1.81
CA PRO A 196 14.11 14.29 -1.16
C PRO A 196 14.44 13.36 0.01
N VAL A 197 13.44 12.87 0.76
CA VAL A 197 13.67 11.90 1.85
C VAL A 197 14.22 10.58 1.32
N PHE A 198 13.60 10.02 0.27
CA PHE A 198 14.06 8.75 -0.32
C PHE A 198 15.45 8.86 -0.95
N TYR A 199 15.77 10.01 -1.57
CA TYR A 199 17.10 10.26 -2.14
C TYR A 199 18.12 10.79 -1.12
N PHE A 200 17.78 10.83 0.17
CA PHE A 200 18.64 11.35 1.24
C PHE A 200 19.18 12.76 0.96
N THR A 201 18.39 13.57 0.25
CA THR A 201 18.72 14.97 -0.04
C THR A 201 18.03 15.90 0.98
N PRO A 202 18.65 17.03 1.35
CA PRO A 202 18.01 17.98 2.26
C PRO A 202 16.65 18.47 1.73
N VAL A 203 15.63 18.37 2.58
CA VAL A 203 14.28 18.88 2.28
C VAL A 203 14.27 20.41 2.42
N THR A 204 13.82 21.09 1.38
CA THR A 204 13.60 22.54 1.30
C THR A 204 12.18 22.83 0.81
N SER A 205 11.70 24.06 0.97
CA SER A 205 10.38 24.46 0.47
C SER A 205 10.26 24.32 -1.06
N SER A 206 11.36 24.38 -1.79
CA SER A 206 11.39 24.30 -3.26
C SER A 206 11.52 22.89 -3.82
N ASN A 207 11.88 21.88 -3.01
CA ASN A 207 12.09 20.50 -3.47
C ASN A 207 11.25 19.46 -2.73
N ASN A 208 10.36 19.88 -1.82
CA ASN A 208 9.52 18.98 -1.05
C ASN A 208 8.36 18.41 -1.88
N TYR A 209 8.60 17.27 -2.53
CA TYR A 209 7.63 16.59 -3.39
C TYR A 209 7.24 15.22 -2.85
N MET A 210 5.95 14.91 -2.94
CA MET A 210 5.44 13.55 -2.81
C MET A 210 5.25 12.95 -4.20
N GLN A 211 5.79 11.76 -4.40
CA GLN A 211 5.61 10.96 -5.59
C GLN A 211 4.73 9.77 -5.25
N VAL A 212 3.66 9.61 -6.01
CA VAL A 212 2.74 8.47 -5.97
C VAL A 212 3.08 7.58 -7.15
N GLU A 213 3.32 6.32 -6.87
CA GLU A 213 3.50 5.27 -7.87
C GLU A 213 2.23 4.47 -8.01
N ILE A 214 1.79 4.27 -9.24
CA ILE A 214 0.54 3.62 -9.57
C ILE A 214 0.84 2.45 -10.50
N PHE A 215 0.57 1.24 -10.03
CA PHE A 215 0.84 0.00 -10.76
C PHE A 215 -0.46 -0.62 -11.23
N TYR A 216 -0.46 -1.08 -12.48
CA TYR A 216 -1.61 -1.70 -13.14
C TYR A 216 -1.14 -2.62 -14.27
N LEU A 217 -2.06 -3.30 -14.94
CA LEU A 217 -1.78 -4.20 -16.07
C LEU A 217 -2.37 -3.64 -17.36
N ASN A 218 -1.65 -3.83 -18.47
CA ASN A 218 -2.16 -3.57 -19.82
C ASN A 218 -2.86 -4.82 -20.41
N ASP A 219 -3.38 -4.72 -21.64
CA ASP A 219 -4.04 -5.82 -22.35
C ASP A 219 -3.12 -7.02 -22.67
N GLN A 220 -1.80 -6.89 -22.48
CA GLN A 220 -0.81 -7.96 -22.65
C GLN A 220 -0.42 -8.63 -21.33
N ASP A 221 -1.12 -8.29 -20.23
CA ASP A 221 -0.81 -8.69 -18.86
C ASP A 221 0.60 -8.22 -18.43
N GLU A 222 1.11 -7.15 -19.02
CA GLU A 222 2.38 -6.54 -18.62
C GLU A 222 2.15 -5.47 -17.56
N ILE A 223 3.02 -5.45 -16.55
CA ILE A 223 2.99 -4.45 -15.50
C ILE A 223 3.36 -3.10 -16.07
N GLN A 224 2.50 -2.14 -15.80
CA GLN A 224 2.67 -0.73 -16.11
C GLN A 224 2.83 0.06 -14.83
N GLU A 225 3.53 1.18 -14.93
CA GLU A 225 3.71 2.16 -13.88
C GLU A 225 3.26 3.52 -14.40
N TRP A 226 2.57 4.28 -13.54
CA TRP A 226 2.29 5.68 -13.74
C TRP A 226 2.73 6.48 -12.52
N VAL A 227 3.50 7.53 -12.78
CA VAL A 227 4.09 8.40 -11.77
C VAL A 227 3.28 9.69 -11.68
N PHE A 228 2.82 10.02 -10.49
CA PHE A 228 2.17 11.29 -10.18
C PHE A 228 2.95 12.02 -9.10
N ARG A 229 3.51 13.20 -9.39
CA ARG A 229 4.32 13.98 -8.44
C ARG A 229 3.69 15.33 -8.14
N GLU A 230 3.48 15.59 -6.87
CA GLU A 230 2.92 16.85 -6.37
C GLU A 230 3.83 17.50 -5.31
N GLN A 231 3.83 18.83 -5.26
CA GLN A 231 4.55 19.59 -4.25
C GLN A 231 3.76 19.63 -2.94
N GLN A 232 4.41 19.31 -1.82
CA GLN A 232 3.76 19.16 -0.52
C GLN A 232 3.35 20.52 0.12
N ASP A 233 4.03 21.61 -0.24
CA ASP A 233 3.94 22.91 0.45
C ASP A 233 3.06 23.96 -0.26
N VAL A 234 2.21 23.53 -1.19
CA VAL A 234 1.29 24.45 -1.87
C VAL A 234 -0.13 24.12 -1.42
N THR A 235 -0.77 25.07 -0.74
CA THR A 235 -2.17 25.00 -0.31
C THR A 235 -3.17 24.97 -1.49
N SER A 236 -2.67 24.88 -2.72
CA SER A 236 -3.45 24.62 -3.92
C SER A 236 -3.01 23.32 -4.57
N SER A 237 -3.97 22.47 -4.92
CA SER A 237 -3.84 21.24 -5.73
C SER A 237 -3.27 21.46 -7.14
N SER A 238 -2.72 22.63 -7.44
CA SER A 238 -2.21 23.05 -8.75
C SER A 238 -0.69 22.92 -8.90
N ALA A 239 0.06 22.56 -7.85
CA ALA A 239 1.51 22.40 -7.93
C ALA A 239 1.91 20.94 -8.24
N GLN A 240 1.52 20.48 -9.43
CA GLN A 240 1.98 19.22 -10.00
C GLN A 240 3.27 19.46 -10.80
N THR A 241 4.28 18.63 -10.59
CA THR A 241 5.56 18.72 -11.32
C THR A 241 5.82 17.53 -12.24
N HIS A 242 5.07 16.43 -12.11
CA HIS A 242 5.14 15.30 -13.03
C HIS A 242 3.83 14.50 -13.10
N ASN A 243 3.47 14.05 -14.31
CA ASN A 243 2.33 13.19 -14.61
C ASN A 243 2.66 12.32 -15.83
N GLY A 244 2.93 11.04 -15.68
CA GLY A 244 3.24 10.23 -16.85
C GLY A 244 3.60 8.78 -16.57
N SER A 245 3.88 8.05 -17.64
CA SER A 245 4.35 6.67 -17.55
C SER A 245 5.68 6.60 -16.79
N GLY A 246 5.78 5.61 -15.90
CA GLY A 246 7.01 5.27 -15.22
C GLY A 246 7.93 4.36 -16.04
N ILE A 247 9.03 3.97 -15.41
CA ILE A 247 10.12 3.17 -15.99
C ILE A 247 9.70 1.71 -16.14
N ILE A 248 8.90 1.14 -15.22
CA ILE A 248 8.48 -0.28 -15.29
C ILE A 248 7.76 -0.57 -16.61
N SER A 249 6.95 0.35 -17.12
CA SER A 249 6.19 0.18 -18.37
C SER A 249 7.07 -0.18 -19.58
N SER A 250 8.36 0.19 -19.55
CA SER A 250 9.32 -0.15 -20.61
C SER A 250 9.96 -1.54 -20.49
N LYS A 251 9.75 -2.24 -19.36
CA LYS A 251 10.41 -3.51 -19.04
C LYS A 251 9.70 -4.73 -19.64
N GLY A 252 8.40 -4.63 -19.95
CA GLY A 252 7.62 -5.74 -20.51
C GLY A 252 7.47 -6.93 -19.56
N TRP A 253 7.52 -6.70 -18.24
CA TRP A 253 7.37 -7.75 -17.24
C TRP A 253 5.94 -8.25 -17.19
N LYS A 254 5.76 -9.57 -17.33
CA LYS A 254 4.45 -10.20 -17.41
C LYS A 254 3.99 -10.73 -16.07
N ALA A 255 2.74 -10.42 -15.74
CA ALA A 255 1.99 -11.06 -14.68
C ALA A 255 1.13 -12.21 -15.25
N GLY A 256 0.60 -13.05 -14.36
CA GLY A 256 -0.49 -13.96 -14.70
C GLY A 256 -1.77 -13.18 -14.98
N THR A 257 -2.65 -13.71 -15.83
CA THR A 257 -3.87 -13.02 -16.26
C THR A 257 -4.81 -12.64 -15.10
N ASN A 258 -4.84 -13.46 -14.05
CA ASN A 258 -5.62 -13.26 -12.83
C ASN A 258 -4.80 -12.62 -11.69
N SER A 259 -3.57 -12.16 -11.95
CA SER A 259 -2.72 -11.56 -10.94
C SER A 259 -3.39 -10.35 -10.33
N ARG A 260 -3.32 -10.26 -9.00
CA ARG A 260 -3.54 -9.02 -8.26
C ARG A 260 -2.20 -8.33 -8.03
N LEU A 261 -2.25 -7.09 -7.57
CA LEU A 261 -1.07 -6.27 -7.28
C LEU A 261 -1.17 -5.76 -5.85
N ALA A 262 -0.05 -5.72 -5.14
CA ALA A 262 0.08 -4.95 -3.90
C ALA A 262 1.40 -4.19 -3.93
N SER A 263 1.48 -3.06 -3.25
CA SER A 263 2.68 -2.23 -3.24
C SER A 263 2.82 -1.51 -1.92
N TYR A 264 4.02 -1.57 -1.36
CA TYR A 264 4.52 -0.62 -0.38
C TYR A 264 5.89 -0.15 -0.82
N TRP A 265 6.14 1.16 -0.83
CA TRP A 265 7.38 1.68 -1.43
C TRP A 265 8.62 1.16 -0.69
N PRO A 266 9.65 0.61 -1.38
CA PRO A 266 9.93 0.74 -2.82
C PRO A 266 9.60 -0.50 -3.69
N SER A 267 8.57 -1.28 -3.35
CA SER A 267 8.25 -2.53 -4.01
C SER A 267 6.81 -2.60 -4.56
N VAL A 268 6.60 -3.51 -5.51
CA VAL A 268 5.31 -3.99 -5.97
C VAL A 268 5.38 -5.49 -6.20
N ILE A 269 4.47 -6.22 -5.57
CA ILE A 269 4.34 -7.67 -5.66
C ILE A 269 3.17 -8.08 -6.56
N TYR A 270 3.38 -9.18 -7.28
CA TYR A 270 2.41 -9.74 -8.22
C TYR A 270 2.64 -11.25 -8.41
N GLN A 271 1.77 -11.89 -9.16
CA GLN A 271 1.84 -13.31 -9.49
C GLN A 271 2.17 -13.51 -10.97
N ASP A 272 3.06 -14.44 -11.31
CA ASP A 272 3.31 -14.84 -12.70
C ASP A 272 2.32 -15.91 -13.20
N SER A 273 2.47 -16.38 -14.44
CA SER A 273 1.59 -17.41 -15.02
C SER A 273 1.74 -18.80 -14.38
N ASP A 274 2.82 -19.04 -13.63
CA ASP A 274 3.11 -20.29 -12.92
C ASP A 274 2.63 -20.24 -11.46
N ASN A 275 1.86 -19.21 -11.12
CA ASN A 275 1.38 -18.91 -9.77
C ASN A 275 2.49 -18.63 -8.75
N LEU A 276 3.69 -18.26 -9.20
CA LEU A 276 4.80 -17.86 -8.35
C LEU A 276 4.76 -16.35 -8.12
N MET A 277 4.99 -15.96 -6.87
CA MET A 277 5.13 -14.56 -6.51
C MET A 277 6.39 -13.96 -7.14
N GLN A 278 6.20 -12.82 -7.77
CA GLN A 278 7.22 -11.94 -8.29
C GLN A 278 7.24 -10.67 -7.45
N GLU A 279 8.42 -10.10 -7.33
CA GLU A 279 8.63 -8.80 -6.75
C GLU A 279 9.36 -7.92 -7.75
N ALA A 280 8.80 -6.75 -8.02
CA ALA A 280 9.54 -5.67 -8.66
C ALA A 280 9.88 -4.64 -7.60
N TYR A 281 11.16 -4.29 -7.46
CA TYR A 281 11.62 -3.36 -6.45
C TYR A 281 12.55 -2.31 -7.06
N CYS A 282 12.48 -1.08 -6.54
CA CYS A 282 13.33 0.02 -6.96
C CYS A 282 14.57 0.11 -6.06
N ALA A 283 15.75 -0.13 -6.64
CA ALA A 283 17.02 0.03 -5.98
C ALA A 283 17.95 0.87 -6.85
N ASN A 284 18.62 1.88 -6.28
CA ASN A 284 19.51 2.79 -7.00
C ASN A 284 18.86 3.36 -8.28
N LEU A 285 17.63 3.88 -8.17
CA LEU A 285 16.87 4.47 -9.29
C LEU A 285 16.55 3.51 -10.44
N THR A 286 16.73 2.21 -10.22
CA THR A 286 16.49 1.19 -11.24
C THR A 286 15.53 0.15 -10.69
N TRP A 287 14.50 -0.12 -11.48
CA TRP A 287 13.60 -1.24 -11.23
C TRP A 287 14.28 -2.55 -11.60
N ASN A 288 14.32 -3.45 -10.62
CA ASN A 288 14.72 -4.84 -10.77
C ASN A 288 13.50 -5.74 -10.53
N GLN A 289 13.57 -6.96 -11.05
CA GLN A 289 12.55 -7.99 -10.83
C GLN A 289 13.23 -9.24 -10.28
N GLU A 290 12.63 -9.83 -9.26
CA GLU A 290 13.05 -11.12 -8.73
C GLU A 290 11.87 -12.07 -8.49
N LYS A 291 12.20 -13.37 -8.49
CA LYS A 291 11.28 -14.42 -8.07
C LYS A 291 11.41 -14.59 -6.57
N VAL A 292 10.35 -14.29 -5.83
CA VAL A 292 10.32 -14.43 -4.37
C VAL A 292 10.37 -15.90 -3.94
N GLY A 293 9.94 -16.82 -4.83
CA GLY A 293 9.96 -18.26 -4.58
C GLY A 293 8.76 -18.76 -3.77
N LEU A 294 7.80 -17.89 -3.45
CA LEU A 294 6.55 -18.24 -2.81
C LEU A 294 5.52 -18.69 -3.86
N LYS A 295 4.93 -19.88 -3.65
CA LYS A 295 3.84 -20.38 -4.47
C LYS A 295 2.50 -19.93 -3.89
N CYS A 296 1.74 -19.21 -4.70
CA CYS A 296 0.47 -18.61 -4.31
C CYS A 296 -0.70 -19.36 -4.96
N HIS A 297 -1.89 -19.21 -4.39
CA HIS A 297 -3.14 -19.61 -5.05
C HIS A 297 -3.31 -18.81 -6.34
N GLU A 298 -3.85 -19.41 -7.41
CA GLU A 298 -4.19 -18.66 -8.62
C GLU A 298 -5.17 -17.54 -8.30
N GLY A 299 -4.79 -16.28 -8.58
CA GLY A 299 -5.62 -15.12 -8.24
C GLY A 299 -5.53 -14.69 -6.77
N SER A 300 -4.51 -15.17 -6.05
CA SER A 300 -4.22 -14.82 -4.66
C SER A 300 -4.36 -13.33 -4.41
N ALA A 301 -5.08 -12.97 -3.36
CA ALA A 301 -5.01 -11.63 -2.80
C ALA A 301 -3.61 -11.37 -2.24
N PHE A 302 -3.15 -10.14 -2.35
CA PHE A 302 -1.85 -9.71 -1.85
C PHE A 302 -2.02 -8.46 -1.01
N ALA A 303 -1.21 -8.36 0.05
CA ALA A 303 -0.96 -7.09 0.71
C ALA A 303 0.51 -7.02 1.10
N GLU A 304 1.05 -5.82 1.01
CA GLU A 304 2.42 -5.50 1.39
C GLU A 304 2.35 -4.34 2.39
N ILE A 305 2.98 -4.54 3.54
CA ILE A 305 2.94 -3.60 4.66
C ILE A 305 4.31 -3.56 5.35
N PRO A 306 4.70 -2.45 5.99
CA PRO A 306 5.98 -2.34 6.67
C PRO A 306 6.08 -3.31 7.86
N TYR A 307 7.24 -3.94 8.01
CA TYR A 307 7.51 -4.84 9.14
C TYR A 307 7.63 -4.07 10.47
N GLY A 308 8.29 -2.92 10.43
CA GLY A 308 8.66 -2.07 11.55
C GLY A 308 8.82 -0.63 11.10
N VAL A 309 8.79 0.32 12.05
CA VAL A 309 8.85 1.77 11.76
C VAL A 309 10.12 2.13 10.96
N ASP A 310 11.30 1.73 11.45
CA ASP A 310 12.57 2.02 10.77
C ASP A 310 12.97 0.97 9.73
N THR A 311 12.63 -0.32 9.95
CA THR A 311 13.08 -1.42 9.08
C THR A 311 12.50 -1.32 7.69
N ALA A 312 11.30 -0.75 7.55
CA ALA A 312 10.71 -0.46 6.25
C ALA A 312 11.59 0.46 5.39
N GLY A 313 12.41 1.31 6.01
CA GLY A 313 13.38 2.17 5.31
C GLY A 313 14.49 1.37 4.63
N SER A 314 14.70 0.13 5.06
CA SER A 314 15.60 -0.84 4.43
C SER A 314 14.85 -1.94 3.67
N GLY A 315 13.57 -1.71 3.36
CA GLY A 315 12.65 -2.67 2.73
C GLY A 315 12.28 -3.87 3.60
N GLY A 316 12.24 -3.67 4.91
CA GLY A 316 11.63 -4.61 5.85
C GLY A 316 10.12 -4.55 5.75
N GLU A 317 9.51 -5.68 5.41
CA GLU A 317 8.10 -5.78 5.05
C GLU A 317 7.45 -7.07 5.58
N ARG A 318 6.12 -7.06 5.58
CA ARG A 318 5.30 -8.26 5.64
C ARG A 318 4.53 -8.39 4.34
N ILE A 319 4.68 -9.54 3.72
CA ILE A 319 3.93 -9.96 2.54
C ILE A 319 2.84 -10.91 2.99
N ILE A 320 1.59 -10.54 2.71
CA ILE A 320 0.42 -11.33 3.04
C ILE A 320 -0.15 -11.90 1.74
N TYR A 321 -0.35 -13.21 1.70
CA TYR A 321 -0.81 -13.89 0.49
C TYR A 321 -1.59 -15.17 0.79
N GLN A 322 -2.43 -15.58 -0.16
CA GLN A 322 -3.16 -16.84 -0.11
C GLN A 322 -2.36 -17.94 -0.81
N ARG A 323 -2.18 -19.08 -0.14
CA ARG A 323 -1.55 -20.28 -0.69
C ARG A 323 -2.60 -21.24 -1.28
N ASP A 324 -2.15 -22.17 -2.12
CA ASP A 324 -2.98 -23.22 -2.75
C ASP A 324 -3.87 -24.03 -1.79
N ASP A 325 -3.49 -24.15 -0.51
CA ASP A 325 -4.30 -24.83 0.51
C ASP A 325 -5.37 -23.91 1.15
N GLN A 326 -5.67 -22.79 0.51
CA GLN A 326 -6.64 -21.76 0.94
C GLN A 326 -6.34 -21.19 2.33
N LYS A 327 -5.05 -21.17 2.69
CA LYS A 327 -4.59 -20.51 3.89
C LYS A 327 -3.92 -19.20 3.54
N LEU A 328 -4.23 -18.17 4.30
CA LEU A 328 -3.47 -16.94 4.31
C LEU A 328 -2.20 -17.13 5.13
N LEU A 329 -1.09 -16.65 4.59
CA LEU A 329 0.21 -16.61 5.24
C LEU A 329 0.67 -15.17 5.33
N VAL A 330 1.45 -14.90 6.38
CA VAL A 330 2.20 -13.66 6.53
C VAL A 330 3.68 -14.07 6.50
N ALA A 331 4.35 -13.75 5.40
CA ALA A 331 5.79 -13.87 5.26
C ALA A 331 6.42 -12.53 5.62
N GLU A 332 7.55 -12.53 6.32
CA GLU A 332 8.19 -11.31 6.79
C GLU A 332 9.71 -11.36 6.66
N ARG A 333 10.30 -10.20 6.36
CA ARG A 333 11.74 -9.95 6.33
C ARG A 333 12.03 -8.58 6.95
N ALA A 334 13.17 -8.44 7.62
CA ALA A 334 13.54 -7.16 8.23
C ALA A 334 14.24 -6.21 7.24
N ASN A 335 14.72 -6.74 6.11
CA ASN A 335 15.40 -6.02 5.04
C ASN A 335 15.19 -6.77 3.71
N LEU A 336 15.29 -6.08 2.56
CA LEU A 336 15.23 -6.72 1.22
C LEU A 336 16.21 -7.88 1.04
N THR A 337 17.37 -7.82 1.72
CA THR A 337 18.42 -8.85 1.62
C THR A 337 18.23 -10.06 2.54
N ASP A 338 17.29 -9.97 3.49
CA ASP A 338 16.99 -11.07 4.41
C ASP A 338 16.08 -12.11 3.73
N GLU A 339 16.21 -13.37 4.15
CA GLU A 339 15.26 -14.41 3.74
C GLU A 339 13.89 -14.16 4.35
N LEU A 340 12.83 -14.39 3.57
CA LEU A 340 11.47 -14.37 4.08
C LEU A 340 11.22 -15.53 5.04
N SER A 341 10.69 -15.20 6.21
CA SER A 341 10.28 -16.15 7.25
C SER A 341 8.77 -16.12 7.45
N THR A 342 8.17 -17.24 7.84
CA THR A 342 6.72 -17.31 8.12
C THR A 342 6.48 -17.62 9.60
N ASP A 343 6.27 -16.58 10.39
CA ASP A 343 6.08 -16.71 11.85
C ASP A 343 4.61 -16.59 12.29
N ALA A 344 3.74 -16.11 11.40
CA ALA A 344 2.30 -16.07 11.68
C ALA A 344 1.65 -17.46 11.50
N PRO A 345 0.72 -17.86 12.40
CA PRO A 345 -0.07 -19.06 12.19
C PRO A 345 -0.93 -18.89 10.93
N PRO A 346 -1.01 -19.90 10.05
CA PRO A 346 -1.86 -19.81 8.87
C PRO A 346 -3.34 -19.83 9.26
N PHE A 347 -4.15 -19.01 8.59
CA PHE A 347 -5.60 -18.97 8.79
C PHE A 347 -6.34 -19.29 7.50
N ALA A 348 -7.42 -20.06 7.60
CA ALA A 348 -8.21 -20.46 6.44
C ALA A 348 -9.09 -19.29 5.99
N ILE A 349 -9.05 -19.00 4.69
CA ILE A 349 -9.91 -18.00 4.05
C ILE A 349 -10.47 -18.59 2.74
N PRO A 350 -11.63 -18.14 2.24
CA PRO A 350 -12.17 -18.61 0.97
C PRO A 350 -11.20 -18.37 -0.19
N ALA A 351 -11.20 -19.25 -1.18
CA ALA A 351 -10.42 -19.08 -2.40
C ALA A 351 -10.73 -17.73 -3.06
N ASN A 352 -9.69 -16.95 -3.40
CA ASN A 352 -9.81 -15.64 -4.03
C ASN A 352 -10.61 -14.60 -3.23
N ALA A 353 -10.74 -14.78 -1.91
CA ALA A 353 -11.39 -13.82 -1.04
C ALA A 353 -10.75 -12.42 -1.18
N PRO A 354 -11.54 -11.35 -1.35
CA PRO A 354 -11.07 -9.98 -1.21
C PRO A 354 -10.35 -9.78 0.11
N MET A 355 -9.21 -9.09 0.08
CA MET A 355 -8.37 -8.90 1.25
C MET A 355 -7.56 -7.62 1.14
N GLY A 356 -7.49 -6.88 2.23
CA GLY A 356 -6.57 -5.75 2.40
C GLY A 356 -5.90 -5.81 3.76
N ALA A 357 -4.76 -5.16 3.89
CA ALA A 357 -4.08 -5.04 5.18
C ALA A 357 -3.53 -3.63 5.40
N PHE A 358 -3.45 -3.23 6.67
CA PHE A 358 -2.76 -2.03 7.06
C PHE A 358 -2.00 -2.22 8.37
N THR A 359 -1.10 -1.29 8.65
CA THR A 359 -0.36 -1.27 9.90
C THR A 359 -0.40 0.08 10.59
N VAL A 360 -0.33 0.07 11.92
CA VAL A 360 -0.20 1.27 12.76
C VAL A 360 0.97 1.06 13.74
N PRO A 361 1.92 2.00 13.86
CA PRO A 361 2.97 1.90 14.88
C PRO A 361 2.38 1.74 16.28
N ARG A 362 2.90 0.79 17.06
CA ARG A 362 2.48 0.62 18.46
C ARG A 362 2.97 1.77 19.35
N ASP A 363 4.17 2.28 19.05
CA ASP A 363 4.74 3.47 19.66
C ASP A 363 5.59 4.22 18.62
N SER A 364 5.13 5.39 18.21
CA SER A 364 5.79 6.25 17.22
C SER A 364 7.08 6.87 17.74
N ASN A 365 7.34 6.83 19.06
CA ASN A 365 8.58 7.31 19.65
C ASN A 365 9.64 6.20 19.77
N ALA A 366 9.27 4.95 19.50
CA ALA A 366 10.19 3.84 19.46
C ALA A 366 10.73 3.69 18.02
N PRO A 367 11.99 4.04 17.75
CA PRO A 367 12.57 3.96 16.39
C PRO A 367 12.43 2.54 15.80
N HIS A 368 12.71 1.51 16.60
CA HIS A 368 12.50 0.11 16.21
C HIS A 368 11.15 -0.45 16.69
N GLY A 369 10.14 0.41 16.75
CA GLY A 369 8.82 0.10 17.27
C GLY A 369 8.13 -1.00 16.46
N ALA A 370 7.50 -1.94 17.16
CA ALA A 370 6.64 -2.94 16.55
C ALA A 370 5.41 -2.28 15.90
N MET A 371 4.96 -2.85 14.79
CA MET A 371 3.71 -2.45 14.13
C MET A 371 2.55 -3.32 14.63
N ASN A 372 1.41 -2.70 14.87
CA ASN A 372 0.14 -3.42 14.90
C ASN A 372 -0.26 -3.71 13.45
N THR A 373 -0.63 -4.96 13.15
CA THR A 373 -1.02 -5.41 11.81
C THR A 373 -2.49 -5.84 11.82
N TYR A 374 -3.25 -5.35 10.85
CA TYR A 374 -4.67 -5.65 10.67
C TYR A 374 -4.92 -6.10 9.24
N ILE A 375 -5.65 -7.19 9.10
CA ILE A 375 -6.00 -7.81 7.82
C ILE A 375 -7.51 -7.92 7.79
N ILE A 376 -8.14 -7.30 6.80
CA ILE A 376 -9.56 -7.42 6.55
C ILE A 376 -9.77 -8.35 5.37
N TRP A 377 -10.71 -9.28 5.48
CA TRP A 377 -10.98 -10.27 4.43
C TRP A 377 -12.45 -10.69 4.43
N GLN A 378 -12.92 -11.21 3.30
CA GLN A 378 -14.32 -11.65 3.14
C GLN A 378 -14.47 -13.16 3.37
N ASP A 379 -15.44 -13.57 4.19
CA ASP A 379 -15.77 -14.98 4.41
C ASP A 379 -16.75 -15.55 3.37
N ASP A 380 -17.04 -16.87 3.45
CA ASP A 380 -17.94 -17.58 2.54
C ASP A 380 -19.39 -17.06 2.56
N THR A 381 -19.78 -16.31 3.59
CA THR A 381 -21.11 -15.67 3.68
C THR A 381 -21.14 -14.29 3.04
N GLY A 382 -19.98 -13.82 2.56
CA GLY A 382 -19.77 -12.47 2.06
C GLY A 382 -19.55 -11.43 3.17
N ALA A 383 -19.49 -11.84 4.43
CA ALA A 383 -19.27 -10.93 5.55
C ALA A 383 -17.78 -10.62 5.73
N LEU A 384 -17.48 -9.38 6.12
CA LEU A 384 -16.11 -8.98 6.41
C LEU A 384 -15.68 -9.51 7.78
N GLN A 385 -14.45 -10.02 7.83
CA GLN A 385 -13.75 -10.49 9.01
C GLN A 385 -12.47 -9.67 9.17
N MET A 386 -11.98 -9.57 10.40
CA MET A 386 -10.70 -8.97 10.70
C MET A 386 -9.81 -9.98 11.42
N THR A 387 -8.58 -10.13 10.95
CA THR A 387 -7.51 -10.87 11.59
C THR A 387 -6.38 -9.91 11.94
N TRP A 388 -5.90 -9.89 13.17
CA TRP A 388 -4.95 -8.86 13.61
C TRP A 388 -3.97 -9.34 14.68
N VAL A 389 -2.88 -8.60 14.81
CA VAL A 389 -1.92 -8.67 15.91
C VAL A 389 -1.51 -7.25 16.31
N ASP A 390 -1.77 -6.91 17.55
CA ASP A 390 -1.58 -5.56 18.12
C ASP A 390 -0.95 -5.61 19.53
N ASP A 391 -0.68 -6.81 20.04
CA ASP A 391 0.04 -7.05 21.29
C ASP A 391 0.88 -8.35 21.20
N SER A 392 1.38 -8.84 22.33
CA SER A 392 2.16 -10.08 22.42
C SER A 392 1.32 -11.34 22.64
N THR A 393 -0.02 -11.22 22.63
CA THR A 393 -0.92 -12.38 22.83
C THR A 393 -1.10 -13.21 21.56
N GLY A 394 -0.60 -12.73 20.42
CA GLY A 394 -0.62 -13.40 19.13
C GLY A 394 -1.75 -12.92 18.23
N TRP A 395 -1.97 -13.67 17.15
CA TRP A 395 -2.98 -13.35 16.14
C TRP A 395 -4.40 -13.67 16.63
N ARG A 396 -5.33 -12.76 16.38
CA ARG A 396 -6.75 -12.86 16.76
C ARG A 396 -7.63 -12.70 15.53
N THR A 397 -8.88 -13.17 15.59
CA THR A 397 -9.86 -13.02 14.51
C THR A 397 -11.25 -12.77 15.06
N SER A 398 -11.99 -11.87 14.42
CA SER A 398 -13.39 -11.55 14.75
C SER A 398 -14.12 -11.04 13.52
N SER A 399 -15.45 -11.15 13.54
CA SER A 399 -16.30 -10.51 12.53
C SER A 399 -16.33 -9.00 12.71
N THR A 400 -16.45 -8.26 11.61
CA THR A 400 -16.67 -6.80 11.64
C THR A 400 -18.17 -6.48 11.71
N PRO A 401 -18.56 -5.25 12.05
CA PRO A 401 -19.97 -4.83 11.99
C PRO A 401 -20.57 -5.02 10.58
N ALA A 402 -21.80 -5.53 10.51
CA ALA A 402 -22.50 -5.73 9.24
C ALA A 402 -22.74 -4.43 8.46
N SER A 403 -22.69 -3.28 9.13
CA SER A 403 -22.85 -1.95 8.53
C SER A 403 -21.75 -1.62 7.50
N LEU A 404 -20.58 -2.27 7.56
CA LEU A 404 -19.54 -2.07 6.54
C LEU A 404 -20.02 -2.51 5.15
N GLY A 405 -21.02 -3.39 5.10
CA GLY A 405 -21.56 -3.95 3.86
C GLY A 405 -20.78 -5.18 3.42
N ARG A 406 -21.02 -5.55 2.15
CA ARG A 406 -20.37 -6.69 1.51
C ARG A 406 -19.68 -6.14 0.25
N PRO A 407 -18.37 -6.35 0.09
CA PRO A 407 -17.71 -6.02 -1.17
C PRO A 407 -18.43 -6.67 -2.36
N ASP A 408 -18.55 -5.93 -3.45
CA ASP A 408 -19.12 -6.42 -4.70
C ASP A 408 -18.26 -7.59 -5.22
N ASN A 409 -18.91 -8.57 -5.86
CA ASN A 409 -18.22 -9.77 -6.33
C ASN A 409 -17.07 -9.45 -7.29
N GLY A 410 -15.89 -9.99 -7.00
CA GLY A 410 -14.70 -9.78 -7.84
C GLY A 410 -13.98 -8.46 -7.61
N THR A 411 -14.34 -7.72 -6.56
CA THR A 411 -13.66 -6.48 -6.16
C THR A 411 -12.73 -6.75 -4.98
N ASP A 412 -11.59 -6.08 -4.93
CA ASP A 412 -10.63 -6.25 -3.83
C ASP A 412 -10.84 -5.22 -2.71
N ILE A 413 -10.19 -5.43 -1.58
CA ILE A 413 -10.18 -4.48 -0.47
C ILE A 413 -8.82 -3.79 -0.42
N SER A 414 -8.78 -2.48 -0.64
CA SER A 414 -7.57 -1.68 -0.58
C SER A 414 -7.48 -0.99 0.78
N CYS A 415 -6.45 -1.28 1.57
CA CYS A 415 -6.26 -0.66 2.87
C CYS A 415 -5.05 0.26 2.87
N LEU A 416 -5.21 1.41 3.52
CA LEU A 416 -4.21 2.45 3.58
C LEU A 416 -3.18 2.16 4.68
N THR A 417 -1.94 1.95 4.27
CA THR A 417 -0.80 2.13 5.17
C THR A 417 -0.07 3.42 4.81
N PRO A 418 0.14 4.35 5.76
CA PRO A 418 0.90 5.56 5.48
C PRO A 418 2.34 5.21 5.09
N THR A 419 2.91 5.99 4.16
CA THR A 419 4.33 5.82 3.83
C THR A 419 5.22 6.22 5.02
N ILE A 420 6.28 5.44 5.25
CA ILE A 420 7.39 5.84 6.13
C ILE A 420 8.31 6.86 5.48
N TRP A 421 8.32 6.93 4.15
CA TRP A 421 9.21 7.77 3.37
C TRP A 421 8.65 9.18 3.25
N SER A 422 8.31 9.81 4.37
CA SER A 422 7.79 11.18 4.41
C SER A 422 8.53 12.06 5.39
N VAL A 423 8.41 13.37 5.22
CA VAL A 423 9.00 14.36 6.14
C VAL A 423 8.45 14.20 7.56
N THR A 424 7.20 13.76 7.68
CA THR A 424 6.59 13.41 8.97
C THR A 424 6.70 11.91 9.20
N SER A 425 7.19 11.51 10.37
CA SER A 425 7.26 10.10 10.78
C SER A 425 5.87 9.46 10.84
N LEU A 426 5.82 8.13 10.79
CA LEU A 426 4.56 7.42 11.07
C LEU A 426 4.04 7.77 12.47
N GLN A 427 2.74 8.01 12.55
CA GLN A 427 2.06 8.32 13.81
C GLN A 427 1.45 7.04 14.39
N SER A 428 1.50 6.88 15.71
CA SER A 428 0.71 5.89 16.46
C SER A 428 -0.75 6.34 16.56
N ASP A 429 -1.35 6.61 15.41
CA ASP A 429 -2.68 7.18 15.25
C ASP A 429 -3.45 6.40 14.19
N TYR A 430 -4.73 6.18 14.44
CA TYR A 430 -5.60 5.38 13.57
C TYR A 430 -6.34 6.23 12.52
N GLY A 431 -6.09 7.53 12.39
CA GLY A 431 -6.78 8.42 11.45
C GLY A 431 -6.65 7.99 9.98
N MET A 432 -5.56 7.30 9.64
CA MET A 432 -5.31 6.72 8.32
C MET A 432 -5.58 5.20 8.23
N ALA A 433 -6.11 4.56 9.29
CA ALA A 433 -6.51 3.16 9.28
C ALA A 433 -7.83 2.97 8.52
N ARG A 434 -7.77 3.22 7.20
CA ARG A 434 -8.91 3.28 6.29
C ARG A 434 -8.80 2.19 5.25
N CYS A 435 -9.94 1.60 4.90
CA CYS A 435 -10.02 0.64 3.80
C CYS A 435 -11.13 1.03 2.83
N TYR A 436 -10.96 0.59 1.58
CA TYR A 436 -11.77 0.96 0.44
C TYR A 436 -12.15 -0.29 -0.35
N CYS A 437 -13.41 -0.41 -0.69
CA CYS A 437 -13.94 -1.47 -1.54
C CYS A 437 -15.16 -0.97 -2.31
N LEU A 438 -15.55 -1.66 -3.38
CA LEU A 438 -16.81 -1.39 -4.04
C LEU A 438 -17.95 -2.04 -3.28
N VAL A 439 -18.99 -1.27 -2.98
CA VAL A 439 -20.24 -1.78 -2.41
C VAL A 439 -21.39 -1.13 -3.15
N ASP A 440 -22.24 -1.96 -3.78
CA ASP A 440 -23.36 -1.52 -4.61
C ASP A 440 -22.90 -0.54 -5.71
N GLY A 441 -21.73 -0.80 -6.32
CA GLY A 441 -21.13 0.02 -7.38
C GLY A 441 -20.51 1.34 -6.92
N HIS A 442 -20.38 1.58 -5.62
CA HIS A 442 -19.76 2.79 -5.06
C HIS A 442 -18.49 2.45 -4.29
N ILE A 443 -17.47 3.28 -4.40
CA ILE A 443 -16.25 3.14 -3.57
C ILE A 443 -16.61 3.56 -2.14
N ARG A 444 -16.75 2.58 -1.25
CA ARG A 444 -17.03 2.78 0.16
C ARG A 444 -15.74 2.97 0.94
N GLU A 445 -15.73 3.95 1.83
CA GLU A 445 -14.68 4.21 2.79
C GLU A 445 -15.10 3.74 4.19
N VAL A 446 -14.28 2.87 4.78
CA VAL A 446 -14.43 2.40 6.17
C VAL A 446 -13.21 2.77 7.00
N HIS A 447 -13.41 2.98 8.30
CA HIS A 447 -12.37 3.45 9.21
C HIS A 447 -12.36 2.61 10.49
N TYR A 448 -11.16 2.19 10.89
CA TYR A 448 -10.91 1.55 12.18
C TYR A 448 -10.33 2.57 13.16
N ASP A 449 -10.97 2.76 14.32
CA ASP A 449 -10.55 3.76 15.32
C ASP A 449 -9.54 3.23 16.36
N GLY A 450 -9.04 2.01 16.17
CA GLY A 450 -8.23 1.29 17.16
C GLY A 450 -9.05 0.37 18.07
N SER A 451 -10.37 0.35 17.95
CA SER A 451 -11.26 -0.54 18.70
C SER A 451 -12.41 -1.07 17.86
N ASN A 452 -13.06 -0.22 17.06
CA ASN A 452 -14.23 -0.54 16.26
C ASN A 452 -14.09 -0.03 14.82
N TRP A 453 -14.87 -0.63 13.94
CA TRP A 453 -15.03 -0.19 12.56
C TRP A 453 -16.26 0.68 12.40
N SER A 454 -16.16 1.68 11.54
CA SER A 454 -17.26 2.54 11.12
C SER A 454 -17.23 2.80 9.62
N VAL A 455 -18.40 3.14 9.05
CA VAL A 455 -18.49 3.63 7.67
C VAL A 455 -18.33 5.14 7.71
N ILE A 456 -17.35 5.66 6.97
CA ILE A 456 -17.18 7.10 6.78
C ILE A 456 -18.18 7.60 5.74
N GLY A 457 -18.31 6.87 4.64
CA GLY A 457 -19.23 7.19 3.56
C GLY A 457 -18.80 6.55 2.25
N ASN A 458 -19.32 7.06 1.14
CA ASN A 458 -18.82 6.75 -0.19
C ASN A 458 -17.93 7.89 -0.67
N VAL A 459 -16.84 7.54 -1.35
CA VAL A 459 -15.96 8.51 -2.02
C VAL A 459 -16.78 9.20 -3.10
N GLN A 460 -16.84 10.54 -3.05
CA GLN A 460 -17.55 11.35 -4.04
C GLN A 460 -16.73 11.36 -5.33
N LEU A 461 -17.30 10.82 -6.41
CA LEU A 461 -16.69 10.81 -7.74
C LEU A 461 -17.39 11.91 -8.55
N ASP A 462 -16.61 12.84 -9.10
CA ASP A 462 -17.13 14.03 -9.82
C ASP A 462 -17.84 13.70 -11.14
#